data_AF-A0A0B8P156-F1
#
_entry.id   AF-A0A0B8P156-F1
#
_cell.length_a   1.000
_cell.length_b   1.000
_cell.length_c   1.000
_cell.angle_alpha   90.00
_cell.angle_beta   90.00
_cell.angle_gamma   90.00
#
_symmetry.space_group_name_H-M   'P 1'
#
loop_
_entity.id
_entity.type
_entity.pdbx_description
1 polymer ?
#
loop_
_entity_poly.entity_id
_entity_poly.type
_entity_poly.pdbx_seq_one_letter_code
_entity_poly.pdbx_strand_id
1 'polypeptide(L)'
;MQRYSIAVNLLVAQPELAKGDLEKLSQVIAQRLGRLHGINAPEFFDKGVFTALIFTLKSQGYLDSDGNCDLARTQELADILLRILAPEVKLTIREGIAQAI
;
A
#
# COMPACT_ATOMS: atom_id res chain seq x y z
N MET A 1 7.50 2.15 -7.35
CA MET A 1 8.03 1.75 -6.02
C MET A 1 7.16 2.24 -4.87
N GLN A 2 6.89 3.55 -4.76
CA GLN A 2 6.08 4.14 -3.68
C GLN A 2 4.65 3.55 -3.53
N ARG A 3 4.03 3.08 -4.63
CA ARG A 3 2.69 2.45 -4.62
C ARG A 3 2.61 1.15 -3.87
N TYR A 4 3.67 0.36 -3.99
CA TYR A 4 3.76 -0.92 -3.31
C TYR A 4 3.92 -0.68 -1.82
N SER A 5 4.72 0.31 -1.44
CA SER A 5 4.87 0.69 -0.04
C SER A 5 3.55 1.13 0.59
N ILE A 6 2.73 1.95 -0.08
CA ILE A 6 1.43 2.38 0.47
C ILE A 6 0.49 1.19 0.65
N ALA A 7 0.22 0.43 -0.41
CA ALA A 7 -0.76 -0.66 -0.37
C ALA A 7 -0.33 -1.80 0.57
N VAL A 8 0.95 -2.16 0.58
CA VAL A 8 1.49 -3.20 1.48
C VAL A 8 1.45 -2.72 2.93
N ASN A 9 1.79 -1.46 3.23
CA ASN A 9 1.70 -0.94 4.60
C ASN A 9 0.25 -0.82 5.08
N LEU A 10 -0.68 -0.42 4.21
CA LEU A 10 -2.12 -0.42 4.51
C LEU A 10 -2.62 -1.84 4.80
N LEU A 11 -2.23 -2.81 3.99
CA LEU A 11 -2.61 -4.21 4.17
C LEU A 11 -2.06 -4.81 5.47
N VAL A 12 -0.89 -4.36 5.92
CA VAL A 12 -0.32 -4.74 7.23
C VAL A 12 -1.06 -4.06 8.38
N ALA A 13 -1.42 -2.79 8.22
CA ALA A 13 -2.14 -2.04 9.25
C ALA A 13 -3.59 -2.50 9.39
N GLN A 14 -4.25 -2.86 8.28
CA GLN A 14 -5.62 -3.35 8.21
C GLN A 14 -5.68 -4.60 7.30
N PRO A 15 -5.31 -5.78 7.82
CA PRO A 15 -5.32 -7.02 7.07
C PRO A 15 -6.73 -7.53 6.73
N GLU A 16 -7.74 -7.09 7.49
CA GLU A 16 -9.16 -7.44 7.28
C GLU A 16 -9.85 -6.55 6.24
N LEU A 17 -9.13 -5.55 5.70
CA LEU A 17 -9.72 -4.59 4.80
C LEU A 17 -10.06 -5.24 3.45
N ALA A 18 -11.29 -5.04 2.98
CA ALA A 18 -11.69 -5.52 1.67
C ALA A 18 -10.84 -4.88 0.56
N LYS A 19 -10.57 -5.63 -0.50
CA LYS A 19 -9.75 -5.18 -1.65
C LYS A 19 -10.22 -3.82 -2.21
N GLY A 20 -11.52 -3.56 -2.23
CA GLY A 20 -12.10 -2.31 -2.74
C GLY A 20 -11.82 -1.10 -1.84
N ASP A 21 -11.85 -1.29 -0.53
CA ASP A 21 -11.50 -0.23 0.43
C ASP A 21 -9.99 0.00 0.46
N LEU A 22 -9.20 -1.07 0.28
CA LEU A 22 -7.75 -0.99 0.20
C LEU A 22 -7.31 -0.15 -1.00
N GLU A 23 -7.98 -0.33 -2.13
CA GLU A 23 -7.79 0.47 -3.35
C GLU A 23 -8.07 1.95 -3.06
N LYS A 24 -9.24 2.26 -2.50
CA LYS A 24 -9.63 3.64 -2.19
C LYS A 24 -8.68 4.32 -1.22
N LEU A 25 -8.35 3.68 -0.10
CA LEU A 25 -7.42 4.24 0.89
C LEU A 25 -6.03 4.43 0.28
N SER A 26 -5.55 3.47 -0.51
CA SER A 26 -4.25 3.61 -1.17
C SER A 26 -4.21 4.80 -2.13
N GLN A 27 -5.31 5.06 -2.85
CA GLN A 27 -5.46 6.23 -3.72
C GLN A 27 -5.49 7.54 -2.93
N VAL A 28 -6.18 7.59 -1.78
CA VAL A 28 -6.23 8.78 -0.92
C VAL A 28 -4.84 9.14 -0.39
N ILE A 29 -4.09 8.16 0.11
CA ILE A 29 -2.72 8.39 0.60
C ILE A 29 -1.81 8.81 -0.56
N ALA A 30 -1.95 8.20 -1.74
CA ALA A 30 -1.18 8.57 -2.92
C ALA A 30 -1.47 10.00 -3.41
N GLN A 31 -2.74 10.43 -3.41
CA GLN A 31 -3.11 11.82 -3.72
C GLN A 31 -2.47 12.80 -2.76
N ARG A 32 -2.49 12.48 -1.48
CA ARG A 32 -1.86 13.30 -0.45
C ARG A 32 -0.35 13.35 -0.62
N LEU A 33 0.28 12.21 -0.96
CA LEU A 33 1.69 12.13 -1.29
C LEU A 33 2.05 13.03 -2.48
N GLY A 34 1.26 12.98 -3.56
CA GLY A 34 1.50 13.81 -4.73
C GLY A 34 1.30 15.30 -4.48
N ARG A 35 0.33 15.66 -3.64
CA ARG A 35 0.09 17.06 -3.25
C ARG A 35 1.20 17.61 -2.34
N LEU A 36 1.66 16.83 -1.36
CA LEU A 36 2.64 17.28 -0.38
C LEU A 36 4.07 17.25 -0.91
N HIS A 37 4.41 16.25 -1.74
CA HIS A 37 5.78 16.00 -2.20
C HIS A 37 5.98 16.28 -3.69
N GLY A 38 4.96 16.76 -4.41
CA GLY A 38 5.03 16.99 -5.86
C GLY A 38 5.18 15.69 -6.67
N ILE A 39 4.96 14.53 -6.04
CA ILE A 39 5.06 13.22 -6.69
C ILE A 39 3.80 13.01 -7.54
N ASN A 40 3.86 13.40 -8.80
CA ASN A 40 2.79 13.09 -9.74
C ASN A 40 2.78 11.59 -10.01
N ALA A 41 1.78 10.91 -9.46
CA ALA A 41 1.72 9.47 -9.39
C ALA A 41 0.44 8.95 -10.10
N PRO A 42 0.25 9.24 -11.40
CA PRO A 42 -0.93 8.82 -12.16
C PRO A 42 -1.14 7.30 -12.12
N GLU A 43 -0.05 6.54 -11.98
CA GLU A 43 -0.02 5.09 -11.86
C GLU A 43 -0.74 4.54 -10.60
N PHE A 44 -1.01 5.36 -9.59
CA PHE A 44 -1.70 4.94 -8.36
C PHE A 44 -3.22 4.97 -8.52
N PHE A 45 -3.72 5.67 -9.54
CA PHE A 45 -5.14 5.72 -9.89
C PHE A 45 -5.53 4.61 -10.86
N ASP A 46 -4.55 3.88 -11.39
CA ASP A 46 -4.80 2.81 -12.34
C ASP A 46 -5.25 1.53 -11.63
N LYS A 47 -6.51 1.16 -11.89
CA LYS A 47 -7.15 -0.04 -11.35
C LYS A 47 -6.47 -1.33 -11.82
N GLY A 48 -5.91 -1.33 -13.03
CA GLY A 48 -5.17 -2.46 -13.58
C GLY A 48 -3.88 -2.70 -12.82
N VAL A 49 -3.14 -1.63 -12.52
CA VAL A 49 -1.94 -1.65 -11.68
C VAL A 49 -2.23 -2.17 -10.27
N PHE A 50 -3.28 -1.67 -9.63
CA PHE A 50 -3.67 -2.14 -8.28
C PHE A 50 -4.07 -3.62 -8.31
N THR A 51 -4.84 -4.03 -9.31
CA THR A 51 -5.23 -5.43 -9.49
C THR A 51 -4.02 -6.34 -9.71
N ALA A 52 -3.05 -5.92 -10.53
CA ALA A 52 -1.81 -6.65 -10.76
C ALA A 52 -0.97 -6.78 -9.48
N LEU A 53 -0.95 -5.75 -8.63
CA LEU A 53 -0.29 -5.80 -7.32
C LEU A 53 -0.93 -6.85 -6.40
N ILE A 54 -2.25 -6.80 -6.21
CA ILE A 54 -2.95 -7.77 -5.37
C ILE A 54 -2.80 -9.19 -5.90
N PHE A 55 -2.86 -9.35 -7.23
CA PHE A 55 -2.59 -10.65 -7.88
C PHE A 55 -1.17 -11.14 -7.60
N THR A 56 -0.17 -10.24 -7.66
CA THR A 56 1.22 -10.57 -7.35
C THR A 56 1.37 -10.97 -5.88
N LEU A 57 0.77 -10.22 -4.95
CA LEU A 57 0.80 -10.54 -3.52
C LEU A 57 0.18 -11.91 -3.24
N LYS A 58 -0.94 -12.24 -3.91
CA LYS A 58 -1.57 -13.55 -3.83
C LYS A 58 -0.70 -14.66 -4.42
N SER A 59 -0.13 -14.45 -5.60
CA SER A 59 0.75 -15.41 -6.27
C SER A 59 2.04 -15.70 -5.50
N GLN A 60 2.57 -14.69 -4.80
CA GLN A 60 3.76 -14.80 -3.95
C GLN A 60 3.45 -15.33 -2.54
N GLY A 61 2.19 -15.60 -2.22
CA GLY A 61 1.77 -16.17 -0.93
C GLY A 61 1.70 -15.16 0.23
N TYR A 62 1.60 -13.86 -0.06
CA TYR A 62 1.28 -12.84 0.96
C TYR A 62 -0.22 -12.75 1.24
N LEU A 63 -1.05 -13.12 0.26
CA LEU A 63 -2.50 -13.23 0.40
C LEU A 63 -2.91 -14.67 0.09
N ASP A 64 -3.80 -15.24 0.88
CA ASP A 64 -4.35 -16.57 0.59
C ASP A 64 -5.53 -16.53 -0.41
N SER A 65 -6.12 -17.70 -0.65
CA SER A 65 -7.29 -17.86 -1.52
C SER A 65 -8.52 -17.09 -1.05
N ASP A 66 -8.72 -17.00 0.26
CA ASP A 66 -9.80 -16.32 0.99
C ASP A 66 -9.53 -14.81 1.17
N GLY A 67 -8.33 -14.34 0.85
CA GLY A 67 -7.91 -12.95 1.01
C GLY A 67 -7.26 -12.65 2.37
N ASN A 68 -6.97 -13.68 3.18
CA ASN A 68 -6.25 -13.49 4.43
C ASN A 68 -4.79 -13.12 4.15
N CYS A 69 -4.32 -12.07 4.82
CA CYS A 69 -2.96 -11.58 4.69
C CYS A 69 -2.01 -12.33 5.63
N ASP A 70 -0.90 -12.86 5.10
CA ASP A 70 0.25 -13.33 5.89
C ASP A 70 0.97 -12.09 6.45
N LEU A 71 0.51 -11.64 7.62
CA LEU A 71 0.99 -10.44 8.29
C LEU A 71 2.51 -10.45 8.49
N ALA A 72 3.10 -11.60 8.84
CA ALA A 72 4.52 -11.71 9.11
C ALA A 72 5.35 -11.42 7.84
N ARG A 73 5.05 -12.08 6.72
CA ARG A 73 5.74 -11.83 5.46
C ARG A 73 5.43 -10.46 4.89
N THR A 74 4.19 -10.02 4.98
CA THR A 74 3.77 -8.73 4.42
C THR A 74 4.38 -7.57 5.21
N GLN A 75 4.56 -7.70 6.52
CA GLN A 75 5.25 -6.74 7.37
C GLN A 75 6.74 -6.61 7.02
N GLU A 76 7.41 -7.73 6.74
CA GLU A 76 8.80 -7.71 6.29
C GLU A 76 8.95 -6.99 4.95
N LEU A 77 8.06 -7.30 3.99
CA LEU A 77 8.00 -6.61 2.71
C LEU A 77 7.73 -5.10 2.89
N ALA A 78 6.81 -4.74 3.79
CA ALA A 78 6.50 -3.34 4.11
C ALA A 78 7.72 -2.59 4.64
N ASP A 79 8.51 -3.20 5.55
CA ASP A 79 9.71 -2.58 6.12
C ASP A 79 10.80 -2.37 5.06
N ILE A 80 11.04 -3.36 4.19
CA ILE A 80 11.98 -3.25 3.08
C ILE A 80 11.55 -2.14 2.12
N LEU A 81 10.27 -2.13 1.75
CA LEU A 81 9.70 -1.12 0.85
C LEU A 81 9.76 0.27 1.47
N LEU A 82 9.54 0.40 2.79
CA LEU A 82 9.75 1.67 3.48
C LEU A 82 11.22 2.06 3.41
N ARG A 83 12.17 1.18 3.74
CA ARG A 83 13.61 1.52 3.79
C ARG A 83 14.15 2.19 2.52
N ILE A 84 13.63 1.82 1.36
CA ILE A 84 14.01 2.36 0.04
C ILE A 84 13.42 3.77 -0.21
N LEU A 85 12.37 4.15 0.52
CA LEU A 85 11.72 5.45 0.38
C LEU A 85 12.42 6.55 1.17
N ALA A 86 12.34 7.76 0.62
CA ALA A 86 12.74 8.99 1.29
C ALA A 86 11.97 9.15 2.64
N PRO A 87 12.63 9.68 3.68
CA PRO A 87 12.02 9.82 5.01
C PRO A 87 10.71 10.64 5.01
N GLU A 88 10.62 11.64 4.16
CA GLU A 88 9.42 12.49 3.99
C GLU A 88 8.22 11.70 3.45
N VAL A 89 8.48 10.80 2.49
CA VAL A 89 7.47 9.89 1.95
C VAL A 89 7.03 8.89 3.02
N LYS A 90 7.98 8.32 3.79
CA LYS A 90 7.63 7.41 4.90
C LYS A 90 6.70 8.08 5.90
N LEU A 91 7.00 9.33 6.28
CA LEU A 91 6.20 10.09 7.24
C LEU A 91 4.76 10.22 6.75
N THR A 92 4.56 10.68 5.51
CA THR A 92 3.21 10.86 4.95
C THR A 92 2.46 9.55 4.78
N ILE A 93 3.13 8.44 4.45
CA ILE A 93 2.49 7.11 4.41
C ILE A 93 2.02 6.73 5.82
N ARG A 94 2.86 6.89 6.85
CA ARG A 94 2.50 6.58 8.23
C ARG A 94 1.37 7.47 8.74
N GLU A 95 1.39 8.76 8.44
CA GLU A 95 0.30 9.69 8.78
C GLU A 95 -0.99 9.37 8.03
N GLY A 96 -0.90 9.00 6.75
CA GLY A 96 -2.04 8.60 5.95
C GLY A 96 -2.71 7.33 6.49
N ILE A 97 -1.92 6.35 6.91
CA ILE A 97 -2.41 5.13 7.56
C ILE A 97 -3.01 5.44 8.93
N ALA A 98 -2.32 6.24 9.75
CA ALA A 98 -2.80 6.61 11.09
C ALA A 98 -4.11 7.41 11.09
N GLN A 99 -4.43 8.09 9.98
CA GLN A 99 -5.71 8.78 9.80
C GLN A 99 -6.81 7.91 9.19
N ALA A 100 -6.46 6.74 8.66
CA ALA A 100 -7.40 5.76 8.11
C ALA A 100 -7.84 4.70 9.14
N ILE A 101 -7.24 4.71 10.33
CA ILE A 101 -7.59 3.90 11.50
C ILE A 101 -8.38 4.79 12.47
#